data_AF-A0AAQ0U1Q7-F1
#
_entry.id   AF-A0AAQ0U1Q7-F1
#
_cell.length_a   1.000
_cell.length_b   1.000
_cell.length_c   1.000
_cell.angle_alpha   90.00
_cell.angle_beta   90.00
_cell.angle_gamma   90.00
#
_symmetry.space_group_name_H-M   'P 1'
#
loop_
_entity.id
_entity.type
_entity.pdbx_description
1 polymer ?
#
loop_
_entity_poly.entity_id
_entity_poly.type
_entity_poly.pdbx_seq_one_letter_code
_entity_poly.pdbx_strand_id
1 'polypeptide(L)'
;MAEVAIIMGSSSDWATMKETAKILDDFGLAYEKKVVSAHRTPALMAEFSSKAREAGYKVIIAGAGGAAHLPGMVAAQTLVPVIGVPIKSRALSGLDSLYSIVQMPAGVPVATMAIGEAGAKNAALFALQLLANTNENLYQKLLVYRAAAQEMVEESNKALL
;
A
#
# COMPACT_ATOMS: atom_id res chain seq x y z
N MET A 1 -14.65 -5.84 -10.83
CA MET A 1 -14.38 -4.46 -10.36
C MET A 1 -13.15 -4.53 -9.48
N ALA A 2 -12.23 -3.55 -9.53
CA ALA A 2 -10.99 -3.61 -8.77
C ALA A 2 -11.26 -3.49 -7.26
N GLU A 3 -10.75 -4.42 -6.44
CA GLU A 3 -10.94 -4.40 -4.99
C GLU A 3 -9.91 -3.52 -4.27
N VAL A 4 -8.78 -3.26 -4.91
CA VAL A 4 -7.69 -2.45 -4.36
C VAL A 4 -7.46 -1.22 -5.22
N ALA A 5 -7.27 -0.06 -4.60
CA ALA A 5 -6.80 1.14 -5.28
C ALA A 5 -5.36 1.47 -4.84
N ILE A 6 -4.45 1.62 -5.80
CA ILE A 6 -3.08 2.09 -5.59
C ILE A 6 -3.02 3.56 -5.98
N ILE A 7 -2.88 4.45 -5.00
CA ILE A 7 -2.77 5.89 -5.25
C ILE A 7 -1.40 6.42 -4.84
N MET A 8 -0.96 7.47 -5.52
CA MET A 8 0.31 8.13 -5.22
C MET A 8 0.28 9.62 -5.52
N GLY A 9 1.07 10.39 -4.78
CA GLY A 9 1.09 11.85 -4.90
C GLY A 9 1.69 12.35 -6.21
N SER A 10 2.58 11.58 -6.83
CA SER A 10 3.32 11.93 -8.05
C SER A 10 3.57 10.70 -8.92
N SER A 11 3.66 10.88 -10.24
CA SER A 11 4.07 9.78 -11.15
C SER A 11 5.47 9.25 -10.86
N SER A 12 6.36 10.08 -10.29
CA SER A 12 7.68 9.65 -9.83
C SER A 12 7.63 8.56 -8.74
N ASP A 13 6.57 8.55 -7.93
CA ASP A 13 6.41 7.56 -6.85
C ASP A 13 6.12 6.17 -7.41
N TRP A 14 5.73 6.06 -8.69
CA TRP A 14 5.49 4.79 -9.37
C TRP A 14 6.73 3.88 -9.39
N ALA A 15 7.94 4.47 -9.36
CA ALA A 15 9.17 3.69 -9.25
C ALA A 15 9.16 2.75 -8.03
N THR A 16 8.53 3.18 -6.93
CA THR A 16 8.32 2.38 -5.71
C THR A 16 7.00 1.63 -5.75
N MET A 17 5.90 2.32 -6.08
CA MET A 17 4.54 1.77 -5.97
C MET A 17 4.23 0.66 -6.99
N LYS A 18 5.01 0.55 -8.07
CA LYS A 18 4.94 -0.60 -9.00
C LYS A 18 5.20 -1.93 -8.29
N GLU A 19 5.94 -1.95 -7.18
CA GLU A 19 6.18 -3.18 -6.42
C GLU A 19 4.92 -3.67 -5.71
N THR A 20 4.01 -2.77 -5.32
CA THR A 20 2.66 -3.14 -4.86
C THR A 20 1.90 -3.83 -5.99
N ALA A 21 1.89 -3.21 -7.18
CA ALA A 21 1.19 -3.71 -8.35
C ALA A 21 1.66 -5.12 -8.75
N LYS A 22 2.99 -5.35 -8.81
CA LYS A 22 3.58 -6.67 -9.10
C LYS A 22 3.05 -7.77 -8.18
N ILE A 23 3.05 -7.53 -6.86
CA ILE A 23 2.54 -8.52 -5.91
C ILE A 23 1.04 -8.77 -6.12
N LEU A 24 0.24 -7.74 -6.41
CA LEU A 24 -1.18 -7.96 -6.70
C LEU A 24 -1.40 -8.74 -8.01
N ASP A 25 -0.58 -8.48 -9.04
CA ASP A 25 -0.57 -9.21 -10.30
C ASP A 25 -0.22 -10.70 -10.08
N ASP A 26 0.80 -11.01 -9.27
CA ASP A 26 1.20 -12.38 -8.92
C ASP A 26 0.07 -13.19 -8.25
N PHE A 27 -0.80 -12.50 -7.50
CA PHE A 27 -1.96 -13.11 -6.85
C PHE A 27 -3.22 -13.11 -7.74
N GLY A 28 -3.16 -12.47 -8.91
CA GLY A 28 -4.26 -12.31 -9.84
C GLY A 28 -5.38 -11.39 -9.31
N LEU A 29 -5.05 -10.43 -8.44
CA LEU A 29 -6.02 -9.51 -7.86
C LEU A 29 -6.07 -8.22 -8.68
N ALA A 30 -7.25 -7.89 -9.21
CA ALA A 30 -7.44 -6.65 -9.97
C ALA A 30 -7.34 -5.41 -9.08
N TYR A 31 -6.58 -4.41 -9.54
CA TYR A 31 -6.42 -3.12 -8.87
C TYR A 31 -6.59 -1.94 -9.85
N GLU A 32 -6.98 -0.79 -9.32
CA GLU A 32 -6.87 0.50 -10.01
C GLU A 32 -5.57 1.20 -9.57
N LYS A 33 -4.94 1.96 -10.46
CA LYS A 33 -3.80 2.83 -10.10
C LYS A 33 -4.02 4.26 -10.57
N LYS A 34 -3.73 5.25 -9.71
CA LYS A 34 -3.99 6.66 -10.01
C LYS A 34 -3.00 7.61 -9.34
N VAL A 35 -2.69 8.72 -10.00
CA VAL A 35 -2.00 9.86 -9.36
C VAL A 35 -3.04 10.76 -8.70
N VAL A 36 -2.95 10.92 -7.38
CA VAL A 36 -3.85 11.74 -6.56
C VAL A 36 -2.98 12.51 -5.58
N SER A 37 -2.86 13.83 -5.76
CA SER A 37 -1.99 14.65 -4.92
C SER A 37 -2.79 15.38 -3.84
N ALA A 38 -2.47 15.12 -2.58
CA ALA A 38 -3.10 15.81 -1.44
C ALA A 38 -2.90 17.34 -1.49
N HIS A 39 -1.74 17.80 -1.95
CA HIS A 39 -1.42 19.23 -1.99
C HIS A 39 -1.81 19.91 -3.30
N ARG A 40 -1.68 19.21 -4.44
CA ARG A 40 -1.89 19.82 -5.77
C ARG A 40 -3.29 19.61 -6.31
N THR A 41 -3.96 18.54 -5.90
CA THR A 41 -5.32 18.19 -6.35
C THR A 41 -6.21 17.80 -5.15
N PRO A 42 -6.35 18.65 -4.11
CA PRO A 42 -7.06 18.29 -2.88
C PRO A 42 -8.54 17.95 -3.12
N ALA A 43 -9.22 18.66 -4.02
CA ALA A 43 -10.61 18.36 -4.38
C ALA A 43 -10.77 16.97 -5.03
N LEU A 44 -9.85 16.60 -5.93
CA LEU A 44 -9.83 15.26 -6.55
C LEU A 44 -9.58 14.17 -5.52
N MET A 45 -8.66 14.40 -4.58
CA MET A 45 -8.39 13.47 -3.48
C MET A 45 -9.63 13.29 -2.61
N ALA A 46 -10.33 14.38 -2.30
CA ALA A 46 -11.53 14.33 -1.48
C ALA A 46 -12.68 13.58 -2.17
N GLU A 47 -12.90 13.85 -3.45
CA GLU A 47 -13.88 13.14 -4.26
C GLU A 47 -13.55 11.65 -4.37
N PHE A 48 -12.29 11.31 -4.66
CA PHE A 48 -11.84 9.92 -4.72
C PHE A 48 -12.11 9.18 -3.41
N SER A 49 -11.77 9.79 -2.27
CA SER A 49 -11.84 9.15 -0.95
C SER A 49 -13.29 8.95 -0.51
N SER A 50 -14.13 9.98 -0.65
CA SER A 50 -15.55 9.92 -0.28
C SER A 50 -16.34 8.90 -1.11
N LYS A 51 -16.01 8.75 -2.40
CA LYS A 51 -16.64 7.77 -3.30
C LYS A 51 -16.00 6.38 -3.27
N ALA A 52 -14.92 6.17 -2.50
CA ALA A 52 -14.12 4.94 -2.58
C ALA A 52 -14.94 3.66 -2.31
N ARG A 53 -15.85 3.72 -1.32
CA ARG A 53 -16.73 2.59 -0.99
C ARG A 53 -17.74 2.30 -2.11
N GLU A 54 -18.33 3.33 -2.69
CA GLU A 54 -19.29 3.22 -3.80
C GLU A 54 -18.63 2.69 -5.08
N ALA A 55 -17.36 3.05 -5.29
CA ALA A 55 -16.52 2.51 -6.36
C ALA A 55 -16.13 1.03 -6.15
N GLY A 56 -16.48 0.43 -5.02
CA GLY A 56 -16.27 -0.99 -4.72
C GLY A 56 -14.93 -1.32 -4.06
N TYR A 57 -14.09 -0.33 -3.76
CA TYR A 57 -12.79 -0.56 -3.11
C TYR A 57 -12.97 -1.14 -1.72
N LYS A 58 -12.15 -2.15 -1.44
CA LYS A 58 -12.03 -2.84 -0.15
C LYS A 58 -10.80 -2.38 0.62
N VAL A 59 -9.75 -1.97 -0.08
CA VAL A 59 -8.51 -1.44 0.50
C VAL A 59 -7.93 -0.35 -0.41
N ILE A 60 -7.40 0.72 0.19
CA ILE A 60 -6.62 1.74 -0.54
C ILE A 60 -5.17 1.67 -0.07
N ILE A 61 -4.23 1.62 -1.02
CA ILE A 61 -2.79 1.68 -0.76
C ILE A 61 -2.29 3.03 -1.28
N ALA A 62 -1.78 3.86 -0.38
CA ALA A 62 -1.38 5.24 -0.67
C ALA A 62 0.12 5.46 -0.45
N GLY A 63 0.84 5.83 -1.51
CA GLY A 63 2.26 6.20 -1.45
C GLY A 63 2.46 7.71 -1.43
N ALA A 64 3.27 8.23 -0.51
CA ALA A 64 3.69 9.63 -0.49
C ALA A 64 5.06 9.83 0.19
N GLY A 65 5.78 10.87 -0.21
CA GLY A 65 7.11 11.23 0.32
C GLY A 65 7.19 12.67 0.85
N GLY A 66 8.18 12.95 1.69
CA GLY A 66 8.37 14.24 2.36
C GLY A 66 7.29 14.49 3.42
N ALA A 67 6.61 15.63 3.31
CA ALA A 67 5.39 15.92 4.08
C ALA A 67 4.21 15.08 3.53
N ALA A 68 4.23 13.79 3.83
CA ALA A 68 3.47 12.75 3.14
C ALA A 68 2.00 12.66 3.59
N HIS A 69 1.19 13.67 3.29
CA HIS A 69 -0.18 13.79 3.80
C HIS A 69 -1.23 12.92 3.09
N LEU A 70 -0.91 12.32 1.92
CA LEU A 70 -1.91 11.61 1.13
C LEU A 70 -2.60 10.47 1.90
N PRO A 71 -1.90 9.54 2.57
CA PRO A 71 -2.57 8.44 3.27
C PRO A 71 -3.50 8.91 4.39
N GLY A 72 -3.04 9.84 5.22
CA GLY A 72 -3.82 10.36 6.34
C GLY A 72 -5.06 11.15 5.89
N MET A 73 -4.93 11.98 4.86
CA MET A 73 -6.06 12.77 4.35
C MET A 73 -7.10 11.92 3.62
N VAL A 74 -6.68 10.83 2.96
CA VAL A 74 -7.61 9.85 2.38
C VAL A 74 -8.34 9.10 3.49
N ALA A 75 -7.62 8.63 4.51
CA ALA A 75 -8.22 7.95 5.67
C ALA A 75 -9.21 8.84 6.44
N ALA A 76 -8.98 10.14 6.49
CA ALA A 76 -9.90 11.10 7.12
C ALA A 76 -11.24 11.24 6.39
N GLN A 77 -11.35 10.78 5.15
CA GLN A 77 -12.51 10.98 4.28
C GLN A 77 -13.15 9.68 3.80
N THR A 78 -12.72 8.53 4.32
CA THR A 78 -13.27 7.23 3.95
C THR A 78 -13.18 6.23 5.09
N LEU A 79 -14.10 5.28 5.12
CA LEU A 79 -14.05 4.13 6.02
C LEU A 79 -13.41 2.89 5.36
N VAL A 80 -13.05 2.98 4.07
CA VAL A 80 -12.24 1.95 3.41
C VAL A 80 -10.85 1.94 4.06
N PRO A 81 -10.33 0.79 4.54
CA PRO A 81 -9.00 0.71 5.13
C PRO A 81 -7.92 1.32 4.24
N VAL A 82 -7.07 2.17 4.82
CA VAL A 82 -5.95 2.82 4.13
C VAL A 82 -4.62 2.28 4.64
N ILE A 83 -3.78 1.83 3.71
CA ILE A 83 -2.41 1.39 3.94
C ILE A 83 -1.47 2.48 3.40
N GLY A 84 -0.59 2.98 4.26
CA GLY A 84 0.37 4.02 3.92
C GLY A 84 1.74 3.46 3.59
N VAL A 85 2.32 3.87 2.45
CA VAL A 85 3.69 3.54 2.05
C VAL A 85 4.54 4.81 2.07
N PRO A 86 5.45 4.95 3.05
CA PRO A 86 6.40 6.06 3.07
C PRO A 86 7.39 5.96 1.90
N ILE A 87 7.37 6.92 0.99
CA ILE A 87 8.31 7.00 -0.12
C ILE A 87 9.64 7.57 0.37
N LYS A 88 10.76 6.98 -0.03
CA LYS A 88 12.10 7.44 0.36
C LYS A 88 12.34 8.86 -0.18
N SER A 89 12.42 9.84 0.72
CA SER A 89 12.80 11.21 0.37
C SER A 89 14.32 11.34 0.19
N ARG A 90 14.75 12.35 -0.59
CA ARG A 90 16.18 12.56 -0.89
C ARG A 90 16.99 12.97 0.34
N ALA A 91 16.49 13.93 1.12
CA ALA A 91 17.27 14.56 2.19
C ALA A 91 17.25 13.73 3.49
N LEU A 92 16.10 13.15 3.84
CA LEU A 92 15.89 12.47 5.13
C LEU A 92 15.67 10.97 4.97
N SER A 93 15.95 10.42 3.78
CA SER A 93 15.83 8.99 3.48
C SER A 93 14.46 8.40 3.84
N GLY A 94 13.39 9.20 3.78
CA GLY A 94 12.03 8.79 4.08
C GLY A 94 11.63 8.86 5.56
N LEU A 95 12.48 9.33 6.48
CA LEU A 95 12.09 9.51 7.89
C LEU A 95 10.97 10.55 8.04
N ASP A 96 11.05 11.63 7.29
CA ASP A 96 9.99 12.64 7.13
C ASP A 96 8.67 12.02 6.67
N SER A 97 8.77 11.13 5.70
CA SER A 97 7.65 10.45 5.06
C SER A 97 7.01 9.47 6.03
N LEU A 98 7.83 8.73 6.77
CA LEU A 98 7.40 7.78 7.79
C LEU A 98 6.61 8.50 8.89
N TYR A 99 7.18 9.54 9.49
CA TYR A 99 6.51 10.28 10.56
C TYR A 99 5.27 11.03 10.09
N SER A 100 5.26 11.52 8.85
CA SER A 100 4.07 12.15 8.27
C SER A 100 2.90 11.18 8.07
N ILE A 101 3.16 9.88 8.01
CA ILE A 101 2.13 8.84 7.77
C ILE A 101 1.77 8.09 9.06
N VAL A 102 2.75 7.67 9.87
CA VAL A 102 2.51 6.78 11.02
C VAL A 102 1.95 7.49 12.24
N GLN A 103 2.26 8.78 12.44
CA GLN A 103 1.88 9.53 13.64
C GLN A 103 0.46 10.11 13.56
N MET A 104 -0.49 9.36 13.00
CA MET A 104 -1.89 9.78 12.96
C MET A 104 -2.45 9.91 14.40
N PRO A 105 -3.24 10.95 14.68
CA PRO A 105 -3.93 11.06 15.96
C PRO A 105 -4.99 9.95 16.12
N ALA A 106 -5.39 9.68 17.36
CA ALA A 106 -6.46 8.74 17.66
C ALA A 106 -7.76 9.12 16.92
N GLY A 107 -8.40 8.12 16.29
CA GLY A 107 -9.67 8.27 15.58
C GLY A 107 -9.58 8.13 14.05
N VAL A 108 -8.42 8.39 13.43
CA VAL A 108 -8.22 8.27 11.98
C VAL A 108 -6.99 7.42 11.68
N PRO A 109 -7.11 6.09 11.61
CA PRO A 109 -5.95 5.20 11.49
C PRO A 109 -5.43 5.11 10.05
N VAL A 110 -4.11 4.92 9.92
CA VAL A 110 -3.45 4.47 8.69
C VAL A 110 -2.55 3.29 9.04
N ALA A 111 -2.65 2.20 8.27
CA ALA A 111 -1.75 1.05 8.42
C ALA A 111 -0.43 1.33 7.69
N THR A 112 0.59 1.77 8.40
CA THR A 112 1.86 2.22 7.79
C THR A 112 2.85 1.07 7.62
N MET A 113 3.46 0.99 6.44
CA MET A 113 4.49 -0.01 6.11
C MET A 113 5.91 0.59 6.18
N ALA A 114 6.92 -0.24 5.92
CA ALA A 114 8.32 0.20 5.84
C ALA A 114 8.53 1.29 4.76
N ILE A 115 9.66 2.00 4.82
CA ILE A 115 10.01 2.98 3.80
C ILE A 115 10.39 2.28 2.47
N GLY A 116 9.89 2.79 1.34
CA GLY A 116 10.31 2.40 0.00
C GLY A 116 9.73 1.07 -0.49
N GLU A 117 10.50 0.36 -1.33
CA GLU A 117 10.04 -0.83 -2.05
C GLU A 117 9.59 -1.96 -1.12
N ALA A 118 10.29 -2.17 0.00
CA ALA A 118 9.88 -3.16 1.00
C ALA A 118 8.48 -2.84 1.55
N GLY A 119 8.20 -1.56 1.81
CA GLY A 119 6.88 -1.10 2.23
C GLY A 119 5.82 -1.28 1.16
N ALA A 120 6.15 -1.00 -0.11
CA ALA A 120 5.23 -1.19 -1.23
C ALA A 120 4.83 -2.66 -1.42
N LYS A 121 5.79 -3.59 -1.32
CA LYS A 121 5.51 -5.04 -1.37
C LYS A 121 4.66 -5.47 -0.18
N ASN A 122 5.04 -5.06 1.02
CA ASN A 122 4.31 -5.42 2.24
C ASN A 122 2.90 -4.80 2.29
N ALA A 123 2.69 -3.64 1.68
CA ALA A 123 1.36 -3.06 1.56
C ALA A 123 0.42 -3.94 0.73
N ALA A 124 0.90 -4.50 -0.39
CA ALA A 124 0.12 -5.46 -1.17
C ALA A 124 -0.15 -6.75 -0.38
N LEU A 125 0.88 -7.32 0.26
CA LEU A 125 0.72 -8.53 1.09
C LEU A 125 -0.24 -8.32 2.26
N PHE A 126 -0.23 -7.15 2.89
CA PHE A 126 -1.15 -6.82 3.98
C PHE A 126 -2.58 -6.61 3.44
N ALA A 127 -2.76 -5.96 2.30
CA ALA A 127 -4.05 -5.87 1.63
C ALA A 127 -4.62 -7.26 1.29
N LEU A 128 -3.78 -8.15 0.75
CA LEU A 128 -4.16 -9.54 0.46
C LEU A 128 -4.59 -10.29 1.73
N GLN A 129 -3.89 -10.11 2.86
CA GLN A 129 -4.27 -10.70 4.15
C GLN A 129 -5.62 -10.17 4.65
N LEU A 130 -5.90 -8.87 4.49
CA LEU A 130 -7.20 -8.29 4.84
C LEU A 130 -8.33 -8.94 4.04
N LEU A 131 -8.14 -9.10 2.72
CA LEU A 131 -9.14 -9.69 1.83
C LEU A 131 -9.30 -11.20 2.02
N ALA A 132 -8.22 -11.90 2.36
CA ALA A 132 -8.21 -13.34 2.60
C ALA A 132 -9.15 -13.78 3.75
N ASN A 133 -9.46 -12.88 4.71
CA ASN A 133 -10.46 -13.15 5.76
C ASN A 133 -11.84 -13.56 5.20
N THR A 134 -12.15 -13.17 3.96
CA THR A 134 -13.40 -13.50 3.28
C THR A 134 -13.20 -14.16 1.92
N ASN A 135 -11.96 -14.49 1.58
CA ASN A 135 -11.58 -15.06 0.28
C ASN A 135 -10.59 -16.21 0.49
N GLU A 136 -11.13 -17.43 0.54
CA GLU A 136 -10.35 -18.65 0.78
C GLU A 136 -9.28 -18.89 -0.31
N ASN A 137 -9.55 -18.51 -1.56
CA ASN A 137 -8.56 -18.65 -2.63
C ASN A 137 -7.31 -17.79 -2.38
N LEU A 138 -7.52 -16.54 -1.94
CA LEU A 138 -6.40 -15.66 -1.56
C LEU A 138 -5.66 -16.18 -0.33
N TYR A 139 -6.39 -16.73 0.65
CA TYR A 139 -5.79 -17.35 1.83
C TYR A 139 -4.83 -18.48 1.44
N GLN A 140 -5.27 -19.41 0.60
CA GLN A 140 -4.43 -20.53 0.14
C GLN A 140 -3.21 -20.04 -0.67
N LYS A 141 -3.38 -19.05 -1.55
CA LYS A 141 -2.25 -18.46 -2.29
C LYS A 141 -1.22 -17.82 -1.34
N LEU A 142 -1.67 -17.17 -0.27
CA LEU A 142 -0.77 -16.57 0.74
C LEU A 142 0.03 -17.62 1.51
N LEU A 143 -0.56 -18.78 1.81
CA LEU A 143 0.17 -19.91 2.42
C LEU A 143 1.30 -20.38 1.51
N VAL A 144 1.01 -20.60 0.23
CA VAL A 144 2.03 -20.99 -0.76
C VAL A 144 3.13 -19.94 -0.89
N TYR A 145 2.76 -18.66 -0.97
CA TYR A 145 3.73 -17.56 -1.05
C TYR A 145 4.69 -17.54 0.15
N ARG A 146 4.19 -17.76 1.38
CA ARG A 146 5.02 -17.81 2.58
C ARG A 146 5.92 -19.05 2.63
N ALA A 147 5.42 -20.20 2.18
CA ALA A 147 6.23 -21.43 2.10
C ALA A 147 7.41 -21.26 1.15
N ALA A 148 7.19 -20.70 -0.04
CA ALA A 148 8.26 -20.44 -1.01
C ALA A 148 9.36 -19.50 -0.44
N ALA A 149 8.97 -18.51 0.36
CA ALA A 149 9.94 -17.64 1.03
C ALA A 149 10.82 -18.39 2.04
N GLN A 150 10.25 -19.37 2.75
CA GLN A 150 11.02 -20.24 3.65
C GLN A 150 11.98 -21.14 2.85
N GLU A 151 11.51 -21.76 1.78
CA GLU A 151 12.34 -22.61 0.91
C GLU A 151 13.55 -21.85 0.35
N MET A 152 13.37 -20.61 -0.10
CA MET A 152 14.49 -19.76 -0.55
C MET A 152 15.56 -19.53 0.53
N VAL A 153 15.17 -19.40 1.79
CA VAL A 153 16.11 -19.24 2.91
C VAL A 153 16.87 -20.54 3.18
N GLU A 154 16.17 -21.67 3.13
CA GLU A 154 16.79 -22.99 3.30
C GLU A 154 17.78 -23.31 2.17
N GLU A 155 17.46 -22.96 0.93
CA GLU A 155 18.38 -23.07 -0.22
C GLU A 155 19.60 -22.16 -0.07
N SER A 156 19.39 -20.92 0.38
CA SER A 156 20.48 -19.97 0.64
C SER A 156 21.45 -20.52 1.69
N ASN A 157 20.95 -21.15 2.75
CA ASN A 157 21.80 -21.80 3.77
C ASN A 157 22.59 -22.97 3.20
N LYS A 158 22.00 -23.78 2.30
CA LYS A 158 22.71 -24.89 1.64
C LYS A 158 23.83 -24.38 0.73
N ALA A 159 23.66 -23.21 0.09
CA ALA A 159 24.68 -22.62 -0.78
C ALA A 159 25.89 -22.03 -0.03
N LEU A 160 25.79 -21.88 1.30
CA LEU A 160 26.87 -21.38 2.16
C LEU A 160 27.72 -22.51 2.77
N LEU A 161 27.32 -23.77 2.62
CA LEU A 161 28.00 -24.97 3.11
C LEU A 161 28.73 -25.69 1.98
#